data_AF-A0A1I3M7F8-F1
#
_entry.id   AF-A0A1I3M7F8-F1
#
_cell.length_a   1.000
_cell.length_b   1.000
_cell.length_c   1.000
_cell.angle_alpha   90.00
_cell.angle_beta   90.00
_cell.angle_gamma   90.00
#
_symmetry.space_group_name_H-M   'P 1'
#
loop_
_entity.id
_entity.type
_entity.pdbx_description
1 polymer ?
#
loop_
_entity_poly.entity_id
_entity_poly.type
_entity_poly.pdbx_seq_one_letter_code
_entity_poly.pdbx_strand_id
1 'polypeptide(L)' 'RAVAVAANMAKARWATVRRNIINTPARIAATGRRLVLHLPTGWPWAEHWQHLHATAITSSG' A
#
# COMPACT_ATOMS: atom_id res chain seq x y z
N ARG A 1 -0.31 6.71 15.74
CA ARG A 1 0.28 5.45 16.26
C ARG A 1 -0.55 4.18 15.91
N ALA A 2 -1.81 4.29 15.46
CA ALA A 2 -2.69 3.14 15.20
C ALA A 2 -2.28 2.24 14.00
N VAL A 3 -1.71 2.81 12.94
CA VAL A 3 -1.37 2.08 11.69
C VAL A 3 -0.37 0.92 11.91
N ALA A 4 0.59 1.09 12.83
CA ALA A 4 1.60 0.06 13.10
C ALA A 4 1.02 -1.15 13.86
N VAL A 5 0.01 -0.93 14.71
CA VAL A 5 -0.62 -2.01 15.49
C VAL A 5 -1.51 -2.87 14.59
N ALA A 6 -2.26 -2.25 13.67
CA ALA A 6 -3.15 -2.95 12.74
C ALA A 6 -2.43 -3.85 11.71
N ALA A 7 -1.15 -3.56 11.40
CA ALA A 7 -0.33 -4.37 10.49
C ALA A 7 0.50 -5.46 11.21
N ASN A 8 0.20 -5.78 12.47
CA ASN A 8 1.01 -6.63 13.36
C ASN A 8 2.50 -6.19 13.44
N MET A 9 2.73 -4.89 13.30
CA MET A 9 4.04 -4.24 13.26
C MET A 9 4.29 -3.50 14.58
N ALA A 10 4.30 -4.22 15.71
CA ALA A 10 4.51 -3.62 17.03
C ALA A 10 5.82 -2.79 17.13
N LYS A 11 6.83 -3.13 16.31
CA LYS A 11 8.01 -2.31 15.97
C LYS A 11 8.41 -2.53 14.50
N ALA A 12 7.89 -1.73 13.58
CA ALA A 12 8.41 -1.72 12.20
C ALA A 12 9.42 -0.59 11.99
N ARG A 13 10.55 -0.94 11.36
CA ARG A 13 11.51 0.05 10.86
C ARG A 13 10.90 0.79 9.68
N TRP A 14 11.21 2.07 9.54
CA TRP A 14 10.68 2.93 8.48
C TRP A 14 10.89 2.39 7.06
N ALA A 15 12.00 1.69 6.82
CA ALA A 15 12.26 1.02 5.56
C ALA A 15 11.24 -0.11 5.25
N THR A 16 10.86 -0.88 6.27
CA THR A 16 9.88 -1.97 6.14
C THR A 16 8.47 -1.43 5.89
N VAL A 17 8.08 -0.37 6.62
CA VAL A 17 6.79 0.30 6.40
C VAL A 17 6.72 0.84 4.97
N ARG A 18 7.77 1.51 4.48
CA ARG A 18 7.82 2.00 3.10
C ARG A 18 7.67 0.87 2.09
N ARG A 19 8.42 -0.22 2.25
CA ARG A 19 8.38 -1.36 1.31
C ARG A 19 6.99 -2.02 1.24
N ASN A 20 6.33 -2.14 2.39
CA ASN A 20 5.14 -3.00 2.49
C ASN A 20 3.83 -2.23 2.32
N ILE A 21 3.80 -0.94 2.69
CA ILE A 21 2.58 -0.14 2.73
C ILE A 21 2.60 1.02 1.73
N ILE A 22 3.73 1.72 1.60
CA ILE A 22 3.78 2.97 0.81
C ILE A 22 4.18 2.68 -0.65
N ASN A 23 5.18 1.83 -0.84
CA ASN A 23 5.69 1.47 -2.15
C ASN A 23 4.81 0.37 -2.75
N THR A 24 3.65 0.74 -3.24
CA THR A 24 2.88 -0.13 -4.13
C THR A 24 3.71 -0.34 -5.41
N PRO A 25 4.02 -1.59 -5.81
CA PRO A 25 4.85 -1.84 -6.99
C PRO A 25 4.03 -1.70 -8.27
N ALA A 26 3.42 -0.53 -8.48
CA ALA A 26 2.77 -0.18 -9.72
C ALA A 26 3.78 0.50 -10.65
N ARG A 27 3.90 0.03 -11.88
CA ARG A 27 4.75 0.65 -12.89
C ARG A 27 3.86 1.44 -13.86
N ILE A 28 4.21 2.70 -14.11
CA ILE A 28 3.55 3.54 -15.11
C ILE A 28 4.32 3.39 -16.41
N ALA A 29 3.67 2.88 -17.45
CA ALA A 29 4.18 2.87 -18.82
C ALA A 29 3.44 3.91 -19.65
N ALA A 30 4.15 4.61 -20.53
CA ALA A 30 3.54 5.51 -21.51
C ALA A 30 3.72 4.89 -22.90
N THR A 31 2.61 4.74 -23.64
CA THR A 31 2.63 4.30 -25.03
C THR A 31 1.81 5.28 -25.87
N GLY A 32 2.47 5.99 -26.79
CA GLY A 32 1.86 7.09 -27.54
C GLY A 32 1.23 8.13 -26.61
N ARG A 33 -0.10 8.30 -26.72
CA ARG A 33 -0.90 9.23 -25.90
C ARG A 33 -1.62 8.53 -24.73
N ARG A 34 -1.23 7.32 -24.37
CA ARG A 34 -1.86 6.51 -23.32
C ARG A 34 -0.90 6.27 -22.17
N LEU A 35 -1.36 6.59 -20.95
CA LEU A 35 -0.76 6.11 -19.71
C LEU A 35 -1.36 4.75 -19.36
N VAL A 36 -0.52 3.77 -19.12
CA VAL A 36 -0.89 2.42 -18.71
C VAL A 36 -0.29 2.18 -17.33
N LEU A 37 -1.16 1.98 -16.35
CA LEU A 37 -0.77 1.59 -15.01
C LEU A 37 -0.75 0.06 -14.94
N HIS A 38 0.44 -0.52 -14.87
CA HIS A 38 0.60 -1.94 -14.59
C HIS A 38 0.51 -2.15 -13.09
N LEU A 39 -0.62 -2.71 -12.67
CA LEU A 39 -0.77 -3.18 -11.30
C LEU A 39 -0.11 -4.55 -11.15
N PRO A 40 0.60 -4.78 -10.04
CA PRO A 40 1.23 -6.06 -9.76
C PRO A 40 0.15 -7.12 -9.49
N THR A 41 0.17 -8.20 -10.25
CA THR A 41 -0.66 -9.38 -9.97
C THR A 41 -0.03 -10.21 -8.85
N GLY A 42 -0.80 -10.58 -7.83
CA GLY A 42 -0.31 -11.39 -6.70
C GLY A 42 0.61 -10.64 -5.73
N TRP A 43 0.44 -9.32 -5.58
CA TRP A 43 1.22 -8.54 -4.60
C TRP A 43 0.90 -9.01 -3.17
N PRO A 44 1.87 -9.58 -2.43
CA PRO A 44 1.60 -10.27 -1.15
C PRO A 44 1.10 -9.34 -0.03
N TRP A 45 1.16 -8.02 -0.21
CA TRP A 45 0.73 -7.03 0.78
C TRP A 45 -0.57 -6.31 0.38
N ALA A 46 -1.20 -6.71 -0.73
CA ALA A 46 -2.39 -6.04 -1.26
C ALA A 46 -3.53 -5.98 -0.24
N GLU A 47 -3.84 -7.10 0.42
CA GLU A 47 -4.92 -7.16 1.42
C GLU A 47 -4.63 -6.26 2.62
N HIS A 48 -3.40 -6.26 3.11
CA HIS A 48 -2.98 -5.42 4.23
C HIS A 48 -3.09 -3.93 3.89
N TRP A 49 -2.71 -3.54 2.66
CA TRP A 49 -2.88 -2.17 2.19
C TRP A 49 -4.35 -1.78 2.07
N GLN A 50 -5.21 -2.64 1.51
CA GLN A 50 -6.64 -2.37 1.37
C GLN A 50 -7.31 -2.21 2.74
N HIS A 51 -6.97 -3.06 3.70
CA HIS A 51 -7.48 -2.98 5.06
C HIS A 51 -7.05 -1.70 5.77
N LEU A 52 -5.78 -1.29 5.62
CA LEU A 52 -5.31 -0.01 6.11
C LEU A 52 -6.06 1.16 5.47
N HIS A 53 -6.19 1.16 4.14
CA HIS A 53 -6.85 2.21 3.40
C HIS A 53 -8.31 2.36 3.87
N ALA A 54 -9.06 1.26 3.95
CA ALA A 54 -10.42 1.24 4.47
C ALA A 54 -10.50 1.80 5.90
N THR A 55 -9.61 1.36 6.79
CA THR A 55 -9.58 1.86 8.18
C THR A 55 -9.30 3.36 8.24
N ALA A 56 -8.35 3.85 7.43
CA ALA A 56 -7.94 5.26 7.43
C ALA A 56 -9.02 6.19 6.88
N ILE A 57 -9.79 5.74 5.88
CA ILE A 57 -10.88 6.55 5.31
C ILE A 57 -12.17 6.46 6.14
N THR A 58 -12.38 5.35 6.86
CA THR A 58 -13.56 5.16 7.71
C THR A 58 -13.40 5.84 9.08
N SER A 59 -12.18 6.12 9.55
CA SER A 59 -11.95 6.76 10.86
C SER A 59 -12.27 8.28 10.90
N SER A 60 -13.03 8.79 9.93
CA SER A 60 -13.60 10.14 9.97
C SER A 60 -15.00 10.08 10.57
N GLY A 61 -15.07 9.91 11.89
CA GLY A 61 -16.28 9.98 12.71
C GLY A 61 -15.92 10.48 14.10
#